data_AF-A0AAU5BGR7-F1
#
_entry.id   AF-A0AAU5BGR7-F1
#
_cell.length_a   1.000
_cell.length_b   1.000
_cell.length_c   1.000
_cell.angle_alpha   90.00
_cell.angle_beta   90.00
_cell.angle_gamma   90.00
#
_symmetry.space_group_name_H-M   'P 1'
#
loop_
_entity.id
_entity.type
_entity.pdbx_description
1 polymer ?
#
loop_
_entity_poly.entity_id
_entity_poly.type
_entity_poly.pdbx_seq_one_letter_code
_entity_poly.pdbx_strand_id
1 'polypeptide(L)'
;MPEPTDRTQPDEGLRRARDTQPDQVRALVLAIADRLTTYVPTATIAEPRRLALALNTATDTAGYRTPTAAEIERALLRLMPPITGPITRGEYALRLRAAAGRLTPAERVAELHRQAAADYAAAQPARAGAARDQLALTRAHAADAAGARPLIREA
;
A
#
# COMPACT_ATOMS: atom_id res chain seq x y z
N MET A 1 -37.68 -0.87 3.50
CA MET A 1 -36.83 -1.34 2.37
C MET A 1 -35.46 -0.72 2.54
N PRO A 2 -34.49 -1.40 3.18
CA PRO A 2 -33.14 -0.87 3.30
C PRO A 2 -32.42 -0.98 1.94
N GLU A 3 -31.76 0.10 1.55
CA GLU A 3 -30.97 0.23 0.34
C GLU A 3 -29.77 -0.75 0.40
N PRO A 4 -29.55 -1.61 -0.62
CA PRO A 4 -28.37 -2.48 -0.64
C PRO A 4 -27.13 -1.61 -0.84
N THR A 5 -26.26 -1.58 0.16
CA THR A 5 -24.92 -1.00 0.03
C THR A 5 -24.18 -1.77 -1.06
N ASP A 6 -24.04 -1.14 -2.23
CA ASP A 6 -23.42 -1.73 -3.41
C ASP A 6 -21.97 -2.10 -3.11
N ARG A 7 -21.64 -3.39 -3.20
CA ARG A 7 -20.32 -3.95 -2.87
C ARG A 7 -19.19 -3.42 -3.78
N THR A 8 -19.53 -2.67 -4.82
CA THR A 8 -18.59 -2.04 -5.76
C THR A 8 -17.96 -0.75 -5.24
N GLN A 9 -18.57 -0.09 -4.24
CA GLN A 9 -18.04 1.15 -3.62
C GLN A 9 -16.63 1.03 -3.02
N PRO A 10 -16.30 -0.01 -2.21
CA PRO A 10 -14.95 -0.15 -1.65
C PRO A 10 -13.88 -0.39 -2.72
N ASP A 11 -14.20 -1.10 -3.79
CA ASP A 11 -13.26 -1.39 -4.89
C ASP A 11 -12.95 -0.17 -5.75
N GLU A 12 -13.92 0.74 -5.90
CA GLU A 12 -13.71 1.99 -6.64
C GLU A 12 -12.82 2.97 -5.87
N GLY A 13 -12.98 3.02 -4.54
CA GLY A 13 -12.07 3.78 -3.66
C GLY A 13 -10.63 3.25 -3.71
N LEU A 14 -10.45 1.93 -3.77
CA LEU A 14 -9.16 1.28 -3.95
C LEU A 14 -8.55 1.53 -5.34
N ARG A 15 -9.37 1.59 -6.40
CA ARG A 15 -8.92 1.94 -7.76
C ARG A 15 -8.44 3.39 -7.85
N ARG A 16 -9.22 4.36 -7.35
CA ARG A 16 -8.79 5.77 -7.34
C ARG A 16 -7.55 6.01 -6.48
N ALA A 17 -7.43 5.30 -5.36
CA ALA A 17 -6.23 5.34 -4.52
C ALA A 17 -4.97 4.76 -5.21
N ARG A 18 -5.13 3.87 -6.19
CA ARG A 18 -4.02 3.38 -7.03
C ARG A 18 -3.59 4.38 -8.10
N ASP A 19 -4.51 5.21 -8.59
CA ASP A 19 -4.24 6.15 -9.69
C ASP A 19 -3.31 7.29 -9.28
N THR A 20 -3.33 7.68 -7.99
CA THR A 20 -2.27 8.54 -7.45
C THR A 20 -1.07 7.68 -7.08
N GLN A 21 -0.08 7.58 -7.96
CA GLN A 21 1.11 6.77 -7.72
C GLN A 21 1.88 7.32 -6.50
N PRO A 22 2.17 6.49 -5.47
CA PRO A 22 2.91 6.90 -4.29
C PRO A 22 4.24 7.62 -4.58
N ASP A 23 4.94 7.16 -5.62
CA ASP A 23 6.22 7.72 -6.05
C ASP A 23 6.07 9.14 -6.61
N GLN A 24 4.97 9.42 -7.30
CA GLN A 24 4.64 10.76 -7.79
C GLN A 24 4.44 11.73 -6.62
N VAL A 25 3.70 11.33 -5.59
CA VAL A 25 3.47 12.19 -4.41
C VAL A 25 4.78 12.45 -3.67
N ARG A 26 5.65 11.44 -3.52
CA ARG A 26 6.99 11.61 -2.93
C ARG A 26 7.83 12.60 -3.74
N ALA A 27 7.82 12.51 -5.07
CA ALA A 27 8.52 13.45 -5.93
C ALA A 27 7.99 14.88 -5.76
N LEU A 28 6.68 15.07 -5.63
CA LEU A 28 6.08 16.38 -5.36
C LEU A 28 6.48 16.93 -3.98
N VAL A 29 6.54 16.09 -2.93
CA VAL A 29 7.03 16.50 -1.61
C VAL A 29 8.49 16.96 -1.66
N LEU A 30 9.34 16.26 -2.43
CA LEU A 30 10.73 16.65 -2.65
C LEU A 30 10.84 17.98 -3.41
N ALA A 31 10.01 18.19 -4.44
CA ALA A 31 9.95 19.47 -5.16
C ALA A 31 9.55 20.64 -4.25
N ILE A 32 8.61 20.43 -3.32
CA ILE A 32 8.26 21.43 -2.30
C ILE A 32 9.46 21.70 -1.38
N ALA A 33 10.17 20.66 -0.94
CA ALA A 33 11.35 20.80 -0.09
C ALA A 33 12.44 21.63 -0.78
N ASP A 34 12.70 21.38 -2.06
CA ASP A 34 13.70 22.11 -2.83
C ASP A 34 13.31 23.59 -2.99
N ARG A 35 12.04 23.87 -3.31
CA ARG A 35 11.50 25.24 -3.37
C ARG A 35 11.66 26.00 -2.04
N LEU A 36 11.50 25.32 -0.92
CA LEU A 36 11.68 25.91 0.41
C LEU A 36 13.14 26.24 0.71
N THR A 37 14.09 25.44 0.21
CA THR A 37 15.53 25.71 0.37
C THR A 37 16.07 26.75 -0.59
N THR A 38 15.49 26.91 -1.79
CA THR A 38 15.95 27.88 -2.80
C THR A 38 15.69 29.34 -2.40
N TYR A 39 14.55 29.61 -1.76
CA TYR A 39 14.12 30.99 -1.49
C TYR A 39 13.98 31.26 0.01
N VAL A 40 14.94 32.02 0.56
CA VAL A 40 14.94 32.50 1.97
C VAL A 40 14.77 31.33 2.97
N PRO A 41 15.72 30.37 3.01
CA PRO A 41 15.59 29.17 3.84
C PRO A 41 15.51 29.47 5.33
N THR A 42 16.03 30.61 5.77
CA THR A 42 16.04 31.05 7.18
C THR A 42 14.73 31.69 7.62
N ALA A 43 13.81 32.01 6.70
CA ALA A 43 12.51 32.56 7.08
C ALA A 43 11.65 31.51 7.78
N THR A 44 10.88 31.94 8.78
CA THR A 44 9.92 31.07 9.47
C THR A 44 8.79 30.66 8.53
N ILE A 45 8.37 29.40 8.62
CA ILE A 45 7.17 28.87 7.95
C ILE A 45 6.12 28.51 8.99
N ALA A 46 4.86 28.80 8.65
CA ALA A 46 3.71 28.50 9.49
C ALA A 46 2.77 27.51 8.81
N GLU A 47 1.90 26.89 9.60
CA GLU A 47 0.92 25.90 9.16
C GLU A 47 0.05 26.35 7.96
N PRO A 48 -0.48 27.58 7.90
CA PRO A 48 -1.25 28.02 6.72
C PRO A 48 -0.42 27.98 5.42
N ARG A 49 0.90 28.22 5.51
CA ARG A 49 1.79 28.15 4.35
C ARG A 49 2.02 26.72 3.92
N ARG A 50 2.06 25.75 4.85
CA ARG A 50 2.10 24.31 4.54
C ARG A 50 0.90 23.91 3.69
N LEU A 51 -0.31 24.30 4.13
CA LEU A 51 -1.56 24.00 3.43
C LEU A 51 -1.57 24.64 2.03
N ALA A 52 -1.21 25.92 1.93
CA ALA A 52 -1.12 26.62 0.65
C ALA A 52 -0.11 25.98 -0.31
N LEU A 53 1.03 25.46 0.18
CA LEU A 53 1.99 24.75 -0.66
C LEU A 53 1.37 23.46 -1.22
N ALA A 54 0.70 22.65 -0.39
CA ALA A 54 0.04 21.43 -0.83
C ALA A 54 -1.05 21.72 -1.89
N LEU A 55 -1.92 22.69 -1.62
CA LEU A 55 -2.99 23.09 -2.53
C LEU A 55 -2.46 23.61 -3.86
N ASN A 56 -1.47 24.50 -3.84
CA ASN A 56 -0.89 25.08 -5.05
C ASN A 56 -0.19 24.00 -5.87
N THR A 57 0.64 23.14 -5.25
CA THR A 57 1.30 22.05 -5.96
C THR A 57 0.30 21.08 -6.57
N ALA A 58 -0.78 20.74 -5.88
CA ALA A 58 -1.83 19.88 -6.42
C ALA A 58 -2.56 20.54 -7.61
N THR A 59 -2.88 21.82 -7.48
CA THR A 59 -3.52 22.62 -8.54
C THR A 59 -2.62 22.76 -9.77
N ASP A 60 -1.32 23.02 -9.57
CA ASP A 60 -0.34 23.14 -10.65
C ASP A 60 -0.15 21.81 -11.38
N THR A 61 -0.29 20.67 -10.67
CA THR A 61 -0.09 19.34 -11.23
C THR A 61 -1.30 18.82 -12.01
N ALA A 62 -2.52 19.03 -11.48
CA ALA A 62 -3.74 18.39 -11.99
C ALA A 62 -4.84 19.37 -12.40
N GLY A 63 -4.56 20.66 -12.40
CA GLY A 63 -5.52 21.72 -12.74
C GLY A 63 -6.42 22.14 -11.58
N TYR A 64 -7.09 23.28 -11.76
CA TYR A 64 -7.93 23.89 -10.73
C TYR A 64 -9.25 23.13 -10.54
N ARG A 65 -9.61 22.88 -9.27
CA ARG A 65 -10.88 22.23 -8.85
C ARG A 65 -11.17 20.88 -9.51
N THR A 66 -10.13 20.11 -9.85
CA THR A 66 -10.30 18.75 -10.36
C THR A 66 -10.36 17.74 -9.21
N PRO A 67 -11.08 16.62 -9.37
CA PRO A 67 -11.06 15.53 -8.38
C PRO A 67 -9.63 15.01 -8.12
N THR A 68 -8.81 14.93 -9.17
CA THR A 68 -7.40 14.52 -9.11
C THR A 68 -6.57 15.49 -8.27
N ALA A 69 -6.75 16.81 -8.41
CA ALA A 69 -6.07 17.79 -7.56
C ALA A 69 -6.43 17.60 -6.07
N ALA A 70 -7.71 17.36 -5.75
CA ALA A 70 -8.13 17.10 -4.38
C ALA A 70 -7.56 15.78 -3.81
N GLU A 71 -7.31 14.77 -4.65
CA GLU A 71 -6.64 13.53 -4.26
C GLU A 71 -5.15 13.74 -3.99
N ILE A 72 -4.45 14.45 -4.89
CA ILE A 72 -3.04 14.82 -4.73
C ILE A 72 -2.84 15.67 -3.47
N GLU A 73 -3.66 16.68 -3.25
CA GLU A 73 -3.58 17.53 -2.05
C GLU A 73 -3.70 16.69 -0.77
N ARG A 74 -4.70 15.80 -0.69
CA ARG A 74 -4.90 14.90 0.45
C ARG A 74 -3.73 13.92 0.62
N ALA A 75 -3.09 13.49 -0.46
CA ALA A 75 -1.92 12.62 -0.40
C ALA A 75 -0.69 13.38 0.10
N LEU A 76 -0.46 14.60 -0.40
CA LEU A 76 0.60 15.50 0.07
C LEU A 76 0.47 15.80 1.55
N LEU A 77 -0.72 16.20 2.02
CA LEU A 77 -0.95 16.54 3.43
C LEU A 77 -0.76 15.35 4.38
N ARG A 78 -0.93 14.12 3.90
CA ARG A 78 -0.63 12.90 4.68
C ARG A 78 0.88 12.67 4.86
N LEU A 79 1.69 13.06 3.88
CA LEU A 79 3.16 12.95 3.95
C LEU A 79 3.83 14.17 4.58
N MET A 80 3.23 15.36 4.47
CA MET A 80 3.78 16.60 4.99
C MET A 80 3.51 16.71 6.50
N PRO A 81 4.53 16.73 7.38
CA PRO A 81 4.31 16.85 8.82
C PRO A 81 3.63 18.18 9.19
N PRO A 82 2.72 18.23 10.18
CA PRO A 82 2.13 19.48 10.63
C PRO A 82 3.16 20.40 11.29
N ILE A 83 2.96 21.72 11.19
CA ILE A 83 3.81 22.73 11.83
C ILE A 83 3.10 23.23 13.09
N THR A 84 3.59 22.83 14.26
CA THR A 84 3.01 23.18 15.56
C THR A 84 3.77 24.26 16.33
N GLY A 85 4.92 24.71 15.81
CA GLY A 85 5.78 25.69 16.46
C GLY A 85 6.69 26.41 15.47
N PRO A 86 7.50 27.37 15.95
CA PRO A 86 8.42 28.12 15.09
C PRO A 86 9.44 27.17 14.46
N ILE A 87 9.50 27.20 13.13
CA ILE A 87 10.46 26.44 12.34
C ILE A 87 10.79 27.21 11.08
N THR A 88 12.03 27.14 10.64
CA THR A 88 12.47 27.75 9.39
C THR A 88 12.05 26.91 8.19
N ARG A 89 11.99 27.54 7.02
CA ARG A 89 11.71 26.85 5.74
C ARG A 89 12.73 25.75 5.45
N GLY A 90 14.01 25.98 5.75
CA GLY A 90 15.08 25.01 5.58
C GLY A 90 14.94 23.79 6.50
N GLU A 91 14.66 24.02 7.79
CA GLU A 91 14.40 22.93 8.74
C GLU A 91 13.15 22.13 8.35
N TYR A 92 12.09 22.81 7.91
CA TYR A 92 10.89 22.13 7.45
C TYR A 92 11.16 21.31 6.17
N ALA A 93 11.98 21.81 5.24
CA ALA A 93 12.40 21.06 4.06
C ALA A 93 13.15 19.75 4.41
N LEU A 94 13.99 19.75 5.45
CA LEU A 94 14.61 18.52 5.95
C LEU A 94 13.58 17.50 6.46
N ARG A 95 12.53 17.97 7.17
CA ARG A 95 11.43 17.11 7.61
C ARG A 95 10.67 16.51 6.42
N LEU A 96 10.45 17.29 5.36
CA LEU A 96 9.81 16.81 4.13
C LEU A 96 10.65 15.74 3.43
N ARG A 97 11.96 15.93 3.28
CA ARG A 97 12.86 14.92 2.70
C ARG A 97 12.85 13.62 3.51
N ALA A 98 12.88 13.73 4.84
CA ALA A 98 12.79 12.56 5.72
C ALA A 98 11.44 11.84 5.58
N ALA A 99 10.32 12.56 5.44
CA ALA A 99 9.01 11.97 5.24
C ALA A 99 8.88 11.30 3.86
N ALA A 100 9.41 11.93 2.80
CA ALA A 100 9.43 11.38 1.45
C ALA A 100 10.28 10.11 1.31
N GLY A 101 11.21 9.85 2.24
CA GLY A 101 11.97 8.58 2.31
C GLY A 101 11.29 7.46 3.12
N ARG A 102 10.22 7.73 3.88
CA ARG A 102 9.56 6.75 4.75
C ARG A 102 8.32 6.15 4.08
N LEU A 103 8.16 4.83 4.13
CA LEU A 103 6.91 4.16 3.77
C LEU A 103 5.80 4.56 4.76
N THR A 104 4.62 4.87 4.24
CA THR A 104 3.40 5.06 5.05
C THR A 104 2.92 3.71 5.59
N PRO A 105 2.10 3.68 6.65
CA PRO A 105 1.54 2.43 7.16
C PRO A 105 0.73 1.65 6.11
N ALA A 106 -0.05 2.35 5.28
CA ALA A 106 -0.83 1.73 4.22
C ALA A 106 0.05 1.08 3.15
N GLU A 107 1.12 1.75 2.74
CA GLU A 107 2.11 1.18 1.81
C GLU A 107 2.87 0.01 2.43
N ARG A 108 3.19 0.09 3.73
CA ARG A 108 3.83 -1.02 4.46
C ARG A 108 2.93 -2.25 4.51
N VAL A 109 1.63 -2.05 4.73
CA VAL A 109 0.63 -3.14 4.69
C VAL A 109 0.52 -3.69 3.27
N ALA A 110 0.44 -2.85 2.24
CA ALA A 110 0.41 -3.30 0.85
C ALA A 110 1.67 -4.09 0.48
N GLU A 111 2.84 -3.67 0.97
CA GLU A 111 4.10 -4.38 0.79
C GLU A 111 4.11 -5.74 1.50
N LEU A 112 3.64 -5.80 2.75
CA LEU A 112 3.49 -7.07 3.46
C LEU A 112 2.52 -8.02 2.73
N HIS A 113 1.44 -7.51 2.16
CA HIS A 113 0.54 -8.32 1.34
C HIS A 113 1.21 -8.83 0.05
N ARG A 114 2.04 -8.02 -0.62
CA ARG A 114 2.83 -8.45 -1.78
C ARG A 114 3.83 -9.55 -1.40
N GLN A 115 4.55 -9.37 -0.29
CA GLN A 115 5.49 -10.36 0.23
C GLN A 115 4.77 -11.66 0.58
N ALA A 116 3.67 -11.59 1.32
CA ALA A 116 2.86 -12.77 1.64
C ALA A 116 2.34 -13.49 0.39
N ALA A 117 1.94 -12.76 -0.66
CA ALA A 117 1.51 -13.34 -1.92
C ALA A 117 2.67 -14.05 -2.66
N ALA A 118 3.85 -13.44 -2.68
CA ALA A 118 5.06 -14.03 -3.25
C ALA A 118 5.49 -15.29 -2.49
N ASP A 119 5.49 -15.24 -1.16
CA ASP A 119 5.81 -16.37 -0.28
C ASP A 119 4.81 -17.52 -0.49
N TYR A 120 3.52 -17.19 -0.61
CA TYR A 120 2.49 -18.18 -0.88
C TYR A 120 2.69 -18.84 -2.24
N ALA A 121 2.97 -18.06 -3.29
CA ALA A 121 3.25 -18.57 -4.63
C ALA A 121 4.51 -19.46 -4.65
N ALA A 122 5.56 -19.08 -3.91
CA ALA A 122 6.79 -19.86 -3.79
C ALA A 122 6.59 -21.18 -3.01
N ALA A 123 5.71 -21.20 -2.01
CA ALA A 123 5.41 -22.41 -1.22
C ALA A 123 4.47 -23.40 -1.94
N GLN A 124 3.76 -22.94 -2.97
CA GLN A 124 2.71 -23.70 -3.66
C GLN A 124 3.19 -24.99 -4.36
N PRO A 125 4.36 -25.02 -5.05
CA PRO A 125 4.86 -26.23 -5.71
C PRO A 125 5.25 -27.33 -4.70
N ALA A 126 5.88 -26.95 -3.58
CA ALA A 126 6.30 -27.89 -2.55
C ALA A 126 5.11 -28.52 -1.82
N ARG A 127 4.08 -27.72 -1.50
CA ARG A 127 2.83 -28.23 -0.90
C ARG A 127 2.04 -29.11 -1.87
N ALA A 128 2.01 -28.76 -3.15
CA ALA A 128 1.37 -29.58 -4.17
C ALA A 128 2.09 -30.92 -4.40
N GLY A 129 3.42 -30.96 -4.26
CA GLY A 129 4.19 -32.21 -4.23
C GLY A 129 3.83 -33.07 -3.02
N ALA A 130 3.93 -32.53 -1.82
CA ALA A 130 3.62 -33.25 -0.58
C ALA A 130 2.18 -33.80 -0.53
N ALA A 131 1.20 -33.05 -1.05
CA ALA A 131 -0.19 -33.51 -1.13
C ALA A 131 -0.37 -34.70 -2.10
N ARG A 132 0.37 -34.71 -3.21
CA ARG A 132 0.35 -35.86 -4.15
C ARG A 132 0.97 -37.09 -3.53
N ASP A 133 2.08 -36.93 -2.81
CA ASP A 133 2.76 -38.03 -2.14
C ASP A 133 1.90 -38.65 -1.03
N GLN A 134 1.20 -37.81 -0.24
CA GLN A 134 0.24 -38.29 0.75
C GLN A 134 -0.95 -39.03 0.14
N LEU A 135 -1.47 -38.58 -1.01
CA LEU A 135 -2.52 -39.28 -1.74
C LEU A 135 -2.04 -40.62 -2.32
N ALA A 136 -0.80 -40.70 -2.75
CA ALA A 136 -0.19 -41.94 -3.22
C ALA A 136 -0.03 -42.97 -2.08
N LEU A 137 0.46 -42.53 -0.92
CA LEU A 137 0.58 -43.34 0.30
C LEU A 137 -0.77 -43.86 0.79
N THR A 138 -1.79 -42.99 0.84
CA THR A 138 -3.15 -43.42 1.26
C THR A 138 -3.78 -44.41 0.29
N ARG A 139 -3.57 -44.27 -1.02
CA ARG A 139 -4.00 -45.27 -2.01
C ARG A 139 -3.30 -46.61 -1.84
N ALA A 140 -1.99 -46.61 -1.57
CA ALA A 140 -1.23 -47.83 -1.33
C ALA A 140 -1.76 -48.57 -0.09
N HIS A 141 -1.94 -47.86 1.04
CA HIS A 141 -2.50 -48.44 2.25
C HIS A 141 -3.94 -48.95 2.08
N ALA A 142 -4.77 -48.26 1.30
CA ALA A 142 -6.13 -48.72 1.00
C ALA A 142 -6.15 -49.99 0.13
N ALA A 143 -5.21 -50.12 -0.81
CA ALA A 143 -5.06 -51.32 -1.64
C ALA A 143 -4.59 -52.53 -0.82
N ASP A 144 -3.63 -52.32 0.09
CA ASP A 144 -3.15 -53.36 1.01
C ASP A 144 -4.27 -53.84 1.95
N ALA A 145 -5.07 -52.91 2.48
CA ALA A 145 -6.23 -53.24 3.33
C ALA A 145 -7.32 -54.02 2.56
N ALA A 146 -7.51 -53.76 1.27
CA ALA A 146 -8.47 -54.48 0.42
C ALA A 146 -7.96 -55.88 0.02
N GLY A 147 -6.65 -56.06 -0.14
CA GLY A 147 -6.01 -57.35 -0.43
C GLY A 147 -5.95 -58.29 0.78
N ALA A 148 -6.02 -57.76 2.01
CA ALA A 148 -5.93 -58.53 3.25
C ALA A 148 -7.27 -59.16 3.70
N ARG A 149 -8.26 -59.36 2.82
CA ARG A 149 -9.49 -60.10 3.15
C ARG A 149 -9.17 -61.60 3.25
N PRO A 150 -9.19 -62.23 4.44
CA PRO A 150 -8.95 -63.66 4.54
C PRO A 150 -10.10 -64.41 3.88
N LEU A 151 -9.77 -65.25 2.90
CA LEU A 151 -10.66 -66.29 2.38
C LEU A 151 -10.93 -67.28 3.51
N ILE A 152 -11.96 -67.04 4.31
CA ILE A 152 -12.53 -68.06 5.18
C ILE A 152 -13.23 -69.06 4.24
N ARG A 153 -12.50 -70.12 3.91
CA ARG A 153 -12.96 -71.28 3.16
C ARG A 153 -13.60 -72.24 4.17
N GLU A 154 -14.91 -72.15 4.36
CA GLU A 154 -15.67 -73.19 5.07
C GLU A 154 -15.82 -74.42 4.15
N ALA A 155 -15.58 -75.59 4.75
CA ALA A 155 -15.58 -76.92 4.15
C ALA A 155 -16.87 -77.67 4.49
#